data_AF-A0A318PGV8-F1
#
_entry.id   AF-A0A318PGV8-F1
#
_cell.length_a   1.000
_cell.length_b   1.000
_cell.length_c   1.000
_cell.angle_alpha   90.00
_cell.angle_beta   90.00
_cell.angle_gamma   90.00
#
_symmetry.space_group_name_H-M   'P 1'
#
loop_
_entity.id
_entity.type
_entity.pdbx_description
1 polymer ?
#
loop_
_entity_poly.entity_id
_entity_poly.type
_entity_poly.pdbx_seq_one_letter_code
_entity_poly.pdbx_strand_id
1 'polypeptide(L)'
;MTMSETTERPDTTASRDDDIRERLRAIEDKLSLIIEILSPEESDGPTLDEILGRLVTLVASQSPLLRRIDLTTGRTLDIQEGRSPRSAQPGEPDEADV
;
A
#
# COMPACT_ATOMS: atom_id res chain seq x y z
N MET A 1 58.47 34.89 -49.43
CA MET A 1 57.09 34.54 -49.10
C MET A 1 57.09 33.06 -48.69
N THR A 2 57.06 32.78 -47.39
CA THR A 2 56.89 31.43 -46.86
C THR A 2 55.84 31.55 -45.77
N MET A 3 54.62 31.08 -46.07
CA MET A 3 53.55 31.03 -45.09
C MET A 3 53.75 29.79 -44.23
N SER A 4 53.95 30.01 -42.93
CA SER A 4 53.93 28.96 -41.91
C SER A 4 52.47 28.68 -41.57
N GLU A 5 51.95 27.58 -42.09
CA GLU A 5 50.62 27.08 -41.75
C GLU A 5 50.74 26.25 -40.46
N THR A 6 50.54 26.90 -39.31
CA THR A 6 50.34 26.24 -38.02
C THR A 6 49.05 25.45 -38.08
N THR A 7 49.17 24.13 -38.23
CA THR A 7 48.06 23.19 -38.16
C THR A 7 47.69 23.02 -36.69
N GLU A 8 46.67 23.75 -36.24
CA GLU A 8 46.00 23.53 -34.96
C GLU A 8 45.46 22.11 -34.90
N ARG A 9 45.92 21.35 -33.90
CA ARG A 9 45.43 20.02 -33.59
C ARG A 9 44.07 20.19 -32.90
N PRO A 10 42.98 19.58 -33.38
CA PRO A 10 41.67 19.75 -32.76
C PRO A 10 41.69 19.23 -31.32
N ASP A 11 41.12 20.03 -30.43
CA ASP A 11 41.12 19.88 -28.97
C ASP A 11 40.17 18.75 -28.52
N THR A 12 40.56 17.51 -28.84
CA THR A 12 39.76 16.30 -28.58
C THR A 12 39.65 15.94 -27.09
N THR A 13 40.50 16.53 -26.25
CA THR A 13 40.52 16.32 -24.80
C THR A 13 39.37 17.05 -24.10
N ALA A 14 39.06 18.29 -24.51
CA ALA A 14 37.94 19.06 -23.96
C ALA A 14 36.60 18.36 -24.19
N SER A 15 36.38 17.83 -25.40
CA SER A 15 35.17 17.06 -25.75
C SER A 15 35.03 15.76 -24.94
N ARG A 16 36.15 15.14 -24.55
CA ARG A 16 36.15 13.92 -23.74
C ARG A 16 35.83 14.21 -22.27
N ASP A 17 36.33 15.31 -21.74
CA ASP A 17 36.05 15.72 -20.36
C ASP A 17 34.57 16.10 -20.18
N ASP A 18 33.96 16.72 -21.19
CA ASP A 18 32.53 17.04 -21.18
C ASP A 18 31.64 15.78 -21.22
N ASP A 19 31.96 14.79 -22.05
CA ASP A 19 31.28 13.48 -22.06
C ASP A 19 31.42 12.75 -20.72
N ILE A 20 32.59 12.83 -20.08
CA ILE A 20 32.80 12.25 -18.74
C ILE A 20 31.93 12.95 -17.70
N ARG A 21 31.83 14.29 -17.73
CA ARG A 21 30.98 15.05 -16.80
C ARG A 21 29.50 14.72 -16.97
N GLU A 22 29.04 14.59 -18.21
CA GLU A 22 27.65 14.24 -18.50
C GLU A 22 27.32 12.84 -17.99
N ARG A 23 28.22 11.88 -18.18
CA ARG A 23 28.07 10.52 -17.63
C ARG A 23 28.06 10.51 -16.11
N LEU A 24 28.90 11.31 -15.46
CA LEU A 24 28.92 11.42 -14.00
C LEU A 24 27.61 12.00 -13.46
N ARG A 25 27.05 13.04 -14.10
CA ARG A 25 25.72 13.56 -13.75
C ARG A 25 24.64 12.50 -13.92
N ALA A 26 24.63 11.78 -15.04
CA ALA A 26 23.67 10.71 -15.27
C ALA A 26 23.80 9.55 -14.26
N ILE A 27 25.00 9.30 -13.73
CA ILE A 27 25.22 8.34 -12.65
C ILE A 27 24.69 8.90 -11.33
N GLU A 28 24.96 10.16 -11.01
CA GLU A 28 24.47 10.85 -9.81
C GLU A 28 22.93 10.87 -9.74
N ASP A 29 22.26 11.18 -10.85
CA ASP A 29 20.80 11.18 -10.94
C ASP A 29 20.22 9.78 -10.67
N LYS A 30 20.83 8.75 -11.25
CA LYS A 30 20.41 7.35 -11.04
C LYS A 30 20.66 6.89 -9.61
N LEU A 31 21.79 7.28 -9.02
CA LEU A 31 22.11 6.96 -7.63
C LEU A 31 21.14 7.65 -6.66
N SER A 32 20.77 8.90 -6.94
CA SER A 32 19.78 9.65 -6.15
C SER A 32 18.42 8.95 -6.16
N LEU A 33 17.95 8.50 -7.33
CA LEU A 33 16.72 7.72 -7.46
C LEU A 33 16.79 6.38 -6.71
N ILE A 34 17.94 5.69 -6.77
CA ILE A 34 18.14 4.44 -6.03
C ILE A 34 18.06 4.68 -4.52
N ILE A 35 18.65 5.78 -4.03
CA ILE A 35 18.59 6.14 -2.61
C ILE A 35 17.14 6.42 -2.19
N GLU A 36 16.37 7.14 -3.00
CA GLU A 36 14.93 7.41 -2.77
C GLU A 36 14.12 6.10 -2.67
N ILE A 37 14.36 5.15 -3.58
CA ILE A 37 13.68 3.84 -3.58
C ILE A 37 14.10 2.99 -2.37
N LEU A 38 15.38 3.00 -2.01
CA LEU A 38 15.94 2.15 -0.95
C LEU A 38 15.84 2.76 0.45
N SER A 39 15.53 4.04 0.55
CA SER A 39 15.35 4.78 1.80
C SER A 39 13.93 5.34 1.86
N PRO A 40 12.90 4.47 1.83
CA PRO A 40 11.54 4.94 2.01
C PRO A 40 11.46 5.68 3.35
N GLU A 41 10.86 6.87 3.36
CA GLU A 41 10.48 7.53 4.61
C GLU A 41 9.55 6.61 5.40
N GLU A 42 9.42 6.81 6.72
CA GLU A 42 8.53 6.02 7.59
C GLU A 42 7.08 6.02 7.03
N SER A 43 6.81 4.97 6.25
CA SER A 43 5.58 4.55 5.59
C SER A 43 4.69 5.64 4.97
N ASP A 44 4.65 5.65 3.64
CA ASP A 44 3.43 5.98 2.85
C ASP A 44 2.33 4.89 3.05
N GLY A 45 2.12 4.44 4.27
CA GLY A 45 1.23 3.35 4.64
C GLY A 45 0.41 3.71 5.87
N PRO A 46 -0.81 3.17 6.00
CA PRO A 46 -1.64 3.47 7.15
C PRO A 46 -0.94 3.02 8.42
N THR A 47 -1.01 3.85 9.45
CA THR A 47 -0.42 3.54 10.75
C THR A 47 -1.09 2.30 11.36
N LEU A 48 -0.43 1.64 12.33
CA LEU A 48 -1.02 0.51 13.04
C LEU A 48 -2.39 0.89 13.63
N ASP A 49 -2.50 2.08 14.20
CA ASP A 49 -3.75 2.59 14.79
C ASP A 49 -4.85 2.77 13.73
N GLU A 50 -4.52 3.24 12.53
CA GLU A 50 -5.46 3.35 11.42
C GLU A 50 -5.93 1.97 10.93
N ILE A 51 -5.04 0.99 10.85
CA ILE A 51 -5.39 -0.38 10.49
C ILE A 51 -6.31 -0.99 11.56
N LEU A 52 -5.98 -0.80 12.84
CA LEU A 52 -6.80 -1.28 13.96
C LEU A 52 -8.18 -0.63 13.98
N GLY A 53 -8.26 0.69 13.74
CA GLY A 53 -9.54 1.39 13.63
C GLY A 53 -10.42 0.88 12.48
N ARG A 54 -9.81 0.59 11.32
CA ARG A 54 -10.51 -0.01 10.17
C ARG A 54 -10.99 -1.43 10.46
N LEU A 55 -10.19 -2.23 11.16
CA LEU A 55 -10.54 -3.59 11.54
C LEU A 55 -11.75 -3.61 12.51
N VAL A 56 -11.74 -2.76 13.54
CA VAL A 56 -12.85 -2.64 14.49
C VAL A 56 -14.15 -2.24 13.76
N THR A 57 -14.07 -1.25 12.86
CA THR A 57 -15.22 -0.81 12.07
C THR A 57 -15.78 -1.93 11.19
N LEU A 58 -14.89 -2.68 10.53
CA LEU A 58 -15.27 -3.80 9.68
C LEU A 58 -15.96 -4.91 10.49
N VAL A 59 -15.39 -5.30 11.64
CA VAL A 59 -15.97 -6.34 12.51
C VAL A 59 -17.34 -5.90 13.06
N ALA A 60 -17.46 -4.65 13.53
CA ALA A 60 -18.74 -4.12 14.01
C ALA A 60 -19.82 -4.11 12.92
N SER A 61 -19.45 -3.82 11.66
CA SER A 61 -20.38 -3.87 10.52
C SER A 61 -20.85 -5.29 10.17
N GLN A 62 -20.11 -6.32 10.60
CA GLN A 62 -20.45 -7.72 10.34
C GLN A 62 -21.38 -8.33 11.39
N SER A 63 -21.50 -7.73 12.59
CA SER A 63 -22.35 -8.24 13.68
C SER A 63 -23.82 -8.47 13.28
N PRO A 64 -24.48 -7.59 12.49
CA PRO A 64 -25.85 -7.84 12.01
C PRO A 64 -25.95 -9.04 11.06
N LEU A 65 -24.92 -9.26 10.23
CA LEU A 65 -24.86 -10.38 9.31
C LEU A 65 -24.66 -11.70 10.05
N LEU A 66 -23.76 -11.72 11.04
CA LEU A 66 -23.54 -12.88 11.92
C LEU A 66 -24.82 -13.24 12.69
N ARG A 67 -25.51 -12.24 13.27
CA ARG A 67 -26.80 -12.45 13.95
C ARG A 67 -27.84 -13.08 13.00
N ARG A 68 -27.90 -12.63 11.75
CA ARG A 68 -28.80 -13.20 10.74
C ARG A 68 -28.43 -14.64 10.39
N ILE A 69 -27.14 -14.97 10.31
CA ILE A 69 -26.66 -16.34 10.10
C ILE A 69 -27.06 -17.23 11.27
N ASP A 70 -26.88 -16.79 12.52
CA ASP A 70 -27.26 -17.56 13.70
C ASP A 70 -28.76 -17.86 13.74
N LEU A 71 -29.59 -16.85 13.46
CA LEU A 71 -31.05 -17.01 13.37
C LEU A 71 -31.47 -18.00 12.29
N THR A 72 -30.83 -17.94 11.12
CA THR A 72 -31.17 -18.81 9.98
C THR A 72 -30.68 -20.23 10.22
N THR A 73 -29.49 -20.39 10.79
CA THR A 73 -28.87 -21.68 11.12
C THR A 73 -29.67 -22.36 12.22
N GLY A 74 -30.01 -21.66 13.30
CA GLY A 74 -30.85 -22.18 14.38
C GLY A 74 -32.21 -22.66 13.88
N ARG A 75 -32.88 -21.85 13.04
CA ARG A 75 -34.15 -22.25 12.41
C ARG A 75 -34.01 -23.48 11.52
N THR A 76 -32.92 -23.58 10.77
CA THR A 76 -32.66 -24.72 9.87
C THR A 76 -32.43 -26.00 10.66
N LEU A 77 -31.67 -25.92 11.76
CA LEU A 77 -31.41 -27.05 12.65
C LEU A 77 -32.70 -27.52 13.34
N ASP A 78 -33.54 -26.59 13.84
CA ASP A 78 -34.84 -26.94 14.44
C ASP A 78 -35.71 -27.75 13.45
N ILE A 79 -35.76 -27.33 12.18
CA ILE A 79 -36.51 -28.03 11.12
C ILE A 79 -35.92 -29.42 10.86
N GLN A 80 -34.59 -29.55 10.80
CA GLN A 80 -33.92 -30.84 10.58
C GLN A 80 -34.13 -31.82 11.76
N GLU A 81 -34.22 -31.31 12.98
CA GLU A 81 -34.47 -32.10 14.19
C GLU A 81 -35.97 -32.38 14.42
N GLY A 82 -36.86 -31.94 13.51
CA GLY A 82 -38.30 -32.12 13.63
C GLY A 82 -38.96 -31.29 14.73
N ARG A 83 -38.26 -30.27 15.25
CA ARG A 83 -38.75 -29.34 16.26
C ARG A 83 -39.47 -28.17 15.59
N SER A 84 -40.36 -27.51 16.33
CA SER A 84 -41.02 -26.30 15.84
C SER A 84 -39.99 -25.15 15.80
N PRO A 85 -39.77 -24.49 14.65
CA PRO A 85 -38.72 -23.49 14.53
C PRO A 85 -38.99 -22.28 15.41
N ARG A 86 -38.00 -21.87 16.19
CA ARG A 86 -38.08 -20.65 17.00
C ARG A 86 -38.32 -19.44 16.09
N SER A 87 -39.36 -18.66 16.38
CA SER A 87 -39.60 -17.39 15.69
C SER A 87 -38.68 -16.33 16.29
N ALA A 88 -37.93 -15.64 15.44
CA ALA A 88 -37.09 -14.53 15.85
C ALA A 88 -38.00 -13.39 16.35
N GLN A 89 -38.13 -13.25 17.68
CA GLN A 89 -38.80 -12.10 18.26
C GLN A 89 -37.84 -10.90 18.17
N PRO A 90 -38.16 -9.83 17.43
CA PRO A 90 -37.28 -8.69 17.31
C PRO A 90 -37.43 -7.84 18.56
N GLY A 91 -36.53 -8.01 19.53
CA GLY A 91 -36.46 -7.09 20.67
C GLY A 91 -36.04 -7.64 22.03
N GLU A 92 -35.29 -8.74 22.13
CA GLU A 92 -34.55 -8.98 23.39
C GLU A 92 -33.35 -8.02 23.42
N PRO A 93 -33.32 -7.01 24.32
CA PRO A 93 -32.10 -6.29 24.61
C PRO A 93 -31.21 -7.25 25.40
N ASP A 94 -29.99 -7.46 24.91
CA ASP A 94 -28.98 -8.20 25.64
C ASP A 94 -28.57 -7.34 26.84
N GLU A 95 -28.89 -7.78 28.05
CA GLU A 95 -28.35 -7.21 29.30
C GLU A 95 -26.84 -7.49 29.32
N ALA A 96 -26.06 -6.69 28.59
CA ALA A 96 -24.61 -6.71 28.62
C ALA A 96 -24.06 -5.29 28.34
N ASP A 97 -24.57 -4.31 29.10
CA ASP A 97 -23.89 -3.04 29.33
C ASP A 97 -23.84 -2.80 30.85
N VAL A 98 -22.89 -3.47 31.52
CA VAL A 98 -22.29 -3.10 32.81
C VAL A 98 -20.80 -3.36 32.75
#